data_AF-A0A090W326-F1
#
_entry.id   AF-A0A090W326-F1
#
_cell.length_a   1.000
_cell.length_b   1.000
_cell.length_c   1.000
_cell.angle_alpha   90.00
_cell.angle_beta   90.00
_cell.angle_gamma   90.00
#
_symmetry.space_group_name_H-M   'P 1'
#
loop_
_entity.id
_entity.type
_entity.pdbx_description
1 polymer ?
#
loop_
_entity_poly.entity_id
_entity_poly.type
_entity_poly.pdbx_seq_one_letter_code
_entity_poly.pdbx_strand_id
1 'polypeptide(L)' 'MVAALQSGKILGAGLDVLEYEKKSFESLFSNDMPEAFKYLIKADNVLLSPHVAGWTNESKEKLAQTIVNKIKAKFY' A
#
# COMPACT_ATOMS: atom_id res chain seq x y z
N MET A 1 -3.93 -10.78 -11.34
CA MET A 1 -5.07 -10.14 -10.63
C MET A 1 -6.02 -9.44 -11.58
N VAL A 2 -5.56 -8.47 -12.38
CA VAL A 2 -6.37 -7.72 -13.36
C VAL A 2 -7.24 -8.63 -14.24
N ALA A 3 -6.66 -9.68 -14.84
CA ALA A 3 -7.43 -10.62 -15.67
C ALA A 3 -8.61 -11.29 -14.93
N ALA A 4 -8.47 -11.55 -13.62
CA ALA A 4 -9.52 -12.16 -12.81
C ALA A 4 -10.62 -11.16 -12.41
N LEU A 5 -10.28 -9.87 -12.24
CA LEU A 5 -11.26 -8.79 -12.08
C LEU A 5 -12.04 -8.58 -13.39
N GLN A 6 -11.33 -8.57 -14.54
CA GLN A 6 -11.93 -8.43 -15.86
C GLN A 6 -12.84 -9.62 -16.23
N SER A 7 -12.44 -10.85 -15.88
CA SER A 7 -13.25 -12.05 -16.15
C SER A 7 -14.41 -12.25 -15.16
N GLY A 8 -14.59 -11.36 -14.18
CA GLY A 8 -15.58 -11.50 -13.11
C GLY A 8 -15.32 -12.64 -12.12
N LYS A 9 -14.14 -13.27 -12.18
CA LYS A 9 -13.74 -14.32 -11.22
C LYS A 9 -13.48 -13.73 -9.83
N ILE A 10 -13.04 -12.48 -9.78
CA ILE A 10 -12.94 -11.65 -8.58
C ILE A 10 -13.94 -10.50 -8.75
N LEU A 11 -14.85 -10.34 -7.78
CA LEU A 11 -15.90 -9.32 -7.83
C LEU A 11 -15.39 -7.92 -7.46
N GLY A 12 -14.32 -7.83 -6.68
CA GLY A 12 -13.67 -6.58 -6.30
C GLY A 12 -12.40 -6.80 -5.48
N ALA A 13 -11.63 -5.74 -5.25
CA ALA A 13 -10.37 -5.82 -4.49
C ALA A 13 -10.13 -4.54 -3.65
N GLY A 14 -9.64 -4.71 -2.42
CA GLY A 14 -9.07 -3.64 -1.61
C GLY A 14 -7.55 -3.80 -1.53
N LEU A 15 -6.79 -2.84 -2.04
CA LEU A 15 -5.33 -2.93 -2.15
C LEU A 15 -4.69 -1.79 -1.37
N ASP A 16 -4.06 -2.11 -0.24
CA ASP A 16 -3.25 -1.14 0.54
C ASP A 16 -1.77 -1.13 0.12
N VAL A 17 -1.32 -2.20 -0.57
CA VAL A 17 0.05 -2.31 -1.07
C VAL A 17 0.01 -2.72 -2.53
N LEU A 18 0.75 -1.99 -3.35
CA LEU A 18 0.92 -2.29 -4.77
C LEU A 18 2.32 -2.80 -5.08
N GLU A 19 2.40 -3.71 -6.04
CA GLU A 19 3.67 -4.24 -6.56
C GLU A 19 4.61 -3.14 -7.12
N TYR A 20 4.05 -1.97 -7.46
CA TYR A 20 4.75 -0.82 -8.04
C TYR A 20 5.20 0.24 -7.01
N GLU A 21 4.83 0.13 -5.72
CA GLU A 21 5.15 1.14 -4.69
C GLU A 21 6.66 1.37 -4.47
N LYS A 22 7.49 0.35 -4.66
CA LYS A 22 8.92 0.36 -4.28
C LYS A 22 9.84 1.08 -5.27
N LYS A 23 9.37 1.55 -6.43
CA LYS A 23 10.23 2.15 -7.46
C LYS A 23 10.41 3.67 -7.38
N SER A 24 10.09 4.28 -6.23
CA SER A 24 9.95 5.73 -6.00
C SER A 24 8.52 6.18 -6.25
N PHE A 25 7.91 6.83 -5.26
CA PHE A 25 6.66 7.57 -5.40
C PHE A 25 6.71 8.57 -6.58
N GLU A 26 7.90 9.02 -6.98
CA GLU A 26 8.09 9.87 -8.17
C GLU A 26 7.72 9.16 -9.48
N SER A 27 7.93 7.83 -9.56
CA SER A 27 7.57 7.04 -10.76
C SER A 27 6.07 6.89 -10.96
N LEU A 28 5.27 7.03 -9.89
CA LEU A 28 3.80 7.00 -9.98
C LEU A 28 3.24 8.22 -10.74
N PHE A 29 4.02 9.32 -10.81
CA PHE A 29 3.70 10.54 -11.54
C PHE A 29 4.47 10.68 -12.85
N SER A 30 5.27 9.67 -13.22
CA SER A 30 5.94 9.60 -14.52
C SER A 30 4.95 9.12 -15.60
N ASN A 31 5.16 9.53 -16.85
CA ASN A 31 4.28 9.18 -17.97
C ASN A 31 4.21 7.68 -18.30
N ASP A 32 5.09 6.84 -17.72
CA ASP A 32 5.18 5.39 -17.93
C ASP A 32 4.47 4.59 -16.83
N MET A 33 3.20 4.91 -16.58
CA MET A 33 2.38 4.12 -15.66
C MET A 33 2.06 2.74 -16.25
N PRO A 34 2.28 1.63 -15.52
CA PRO A 34 1.95 0.28 -15.99
C PRO A 34 0.46 0.13 -16.33
N GLU A 35 0.14 -0.57 -17.42
CA GLU A 35 -1.27 -0.79 -17.85
C GLU A 35 -2.13 -1.46 -16.78
N ALA A 36 -1.55 -2.40 -16.02
CA ALA A 36 -2.23 -3.02 -14.90
C ALA A 36 -2.63 -1.98 -13.84
N PHE A 37 -1.76 -1.02 -13.54
CA PHE A 37 -2.05 0.02 -12.57
C PHE A 37 -3.08 1.03 -13.11
N LYS A 38 -2.99 1.42 -14.40
CA LYS A 38 -4.00 2.25 -15.08
C LYS A 38 -5.41 1.64 -15.02
N TYR A 39 -5.52 0.31 -15.12
CA TYR A 39 -6.79 -0.38 -14.93
C TYR A 39 -7.27 -0.30 -13.48
N LEU A 40 -6.40 -0.64 -12.51
CA LEU A 40 -6.76 -0.69 -11.09
C LEU A 40 -7.25 0.66 -10.54
N ILE A 41 -6.66 1.77 -10.97
CA ILE A 41 -7.08 3.12 -10.53
C ILE A 41 -8.44 3.56 -11.12
N LYS A 42 -8.91 2.92 -12.19
CA LYS A 42 -10.16 3.27 -12.89
C LYS A 42 -11.30 2.29 -12.60
N ALA A 43 -11.01 1.15 -11.99
CA ALA A 43 -11.99 0.11 -11.78
C ALA A 43 -12.90 0.45 -10.57
N ASP A 44 -14.21 0.60 -10.81
CA ASP A 44 -15.19 0.96 -9.77
C ASP A 44 -15.29 -0.07 -8.63
N ASN A 45 -14.90 -1.32 -8.90
CA ASN A 45 -14.89 -2.40 -7.93
C ASN A 45 -13.52 -2.59 -7.24
N VAL A 46 -12.62 -1.61 -7.37
CA VAL A 46 -11.30 -1.62 -6.73
C VAL A 46 -11.15 -0.40 -5.83
N LEU A 47 -10.78 -0.64 -4.56
CA LEU A 47 -10.41 0.40 -3.61
C LEU A 47 -8.90 0.35 -3.37
N LEU A 48 -8.23 1.49 -3.53
CA LEU A 48 -6.80 1.63 -3.30
C LEU A 48 -6.56 2.50 -2.06
N SER A 49 -5.63 2.10 -1.20
CA SER A 49 -5.13 2.93 -0.11
C SER A 49 -3.60 2.96 -0.13
N PRO A 50 -2.96 4.11 0.21
CA PRO A 50 -1.53 4.27 0.01
C PRO A 50 -0.71 3.79 1.20
N HIS A 51 -0.64 2.47 1.44
CA HIS A 51 0.14 1.86 2.52
C HIS A 51 -0.19 2.45 3.91
N VAL A 52 -1.48 2.62 4.20
CA VAL A 52 -1.98 3.28 5.41
C VAL A 52 -2.75 2.34 6.32
N ALA A 53 -2.83 1.04 6.04
CA ALA A 53 -3.56 0.10 6.89
C ALA A 53 -3.07 0.11 8.35
N GLY A 54 -1.78 0.44 8.57
CA GLY A 54 -1.19 0.55 9.90
C GLY A 54 -1.37 1.90 10.60
N TRP A 55 -2.06 2.88 10.00
CA TRP A 55 -2.12 4.26 10.53
C TRP A 55 -3.21 4.44 11.58
N THR A 56 -3.07 3.76 12.73
CA THR A 56 -3.94 3.95 13.89
C THR A 56 -3.21 4.68 15.03
N ASN A 57 -3.95 5.20 16.00
CA ASN A 57 -3.37 5.84 17.19
C ASN A 57 -2.54 4.84 18.00
N GLU A 58 -3.07 3.63 18.19
CA GLU A 58 -2.43 2.53 18.92
C GLU A 58 -1.15 2.06 18.23
N SER A 59 -1.16 2.00 16.89
CA SER A 59 0.02 1.65 16.09
C SER A 59 1.12 2.69 16.23
N LYS A 60 0.77 3.99 16.14
CA LYS A 60 1.72 5.10 16.34
C LYS A 60 2.36 5.06 17.73
N GLU A 61 1.56 4.85 18.77
CA GLU A 61 2.06 4.72 20.14
C GLU A 61 3.02 3.53 20.29
N LYS A 62 2.63 2.35 19.80
CA LYS A 62 3.47 1.14 19.86
C LYS A 62 4.77 1.28 19.05
N LEU A 63 4.74 1.95 17.90
CA LEU A 63 5.94 2.23 17.12
C LEU A 63 6.91 3.12 17.90
N ALA A 64 6.41 4.21 18.50
CA ALA A 64 7.22 5.09 19.34
C ALA A 64 7.82 4.33 20.53
N GLN A 65 7.01 3.54 21.24
CA GLN A 65 7.47 2.73 22.37
C GLN A 65 8.51 1.68 21.95
N THR A 66 8.33 1.05 20.78
CA THR A 66 9.29 0.09 20.23
C THR A 66 10.65 0.75 19.97
N ILE A 67 10.65 1.97 19.43
CA ILE A 67 11.89 2.74 19.20
C ILE A 67 12.57 3.04 20.54
N VAL A 68 11.82 3.55 21.52
CA VAL A 68 12.34 3.86 22.88
C VAL A 68 12.95 2.61 23.51
N ASN A 69 12.26 1.46 23.45
CA ASN A 69 12.74 0.21 24.03
C ASN A 69 14.04 -0.27 23.36
N LYS A 70 14.15 -0.15 22.03
CA LYS A 70 15.37 -0.50 21.29
C LYS A 70 16.56 0.37 21.66
N ILE A 71 16.33 1.68 21.83
CA ILE A 71 17.38 2.61 22.28
C ILE A 71 17.82 2.25 23.70
N LYS A 72 16.87 2.03 24.62
CA LYS A 72 17.16 1.60 25.99
C LYS A 72 18.03 0.35 25.99
N ALA A 73 17.55 -0.74 25.39
CA ALA A 73 18.28 -2.01 25.37
C ALA A 73 19.68 -1.95 24.72
N LYS A 74 19.96 -0.96 23.86
CA LYS A 74 21.24 -0.82 23.18
C LYS A 74 22.24 0.06 23.93
N PHE A 75 21.78 1.02 24.72
CA PHE A 75 22.63 2.08 25.29
C PHE A 75 22.52 2.23 26.81
N TYR A 76 21.58 1.54 27.46
CA TYR A 76 21.32 1.57 28.90
C TYR A 76 21.10 0.14 29.42
#